data_AF-A0A954W2E5-F1
#
_entry.id   AF-A0A954W2E5-F1
#
_cell.length_a   1.000
_cell.length_b   1.000
_cell.length_c   1.000
_cell.angle_alpha   90.00
_cell.angle_beta   90.00
_cell.angle_gamma   90.00
#
_symmetry.space_group_name_H-M   'P 1'
#
loop_
_entity.id
_entity.type
_entity.pdbx_description
1 polymer ?
#
loop_
_entity_poly.entity_id
_entity_poly.type
_entity_poly.pdbx_seq_one_letter_code
_entity_poly.pdbx_strand_id
1 'polypeptide(L)'
;MHADNGARHVLSNVALLGAGVTADSDGAPTPAADGDLNDDGVIIGTGTATSGLFNRNIFTPIDITMSSPGYVDAWIDFNADGDWDDPGEQILRGARFTADTLTQTFMVTVPTTAPVPATATTTFARFRSSSVGRLEATGLAVDGEVEDYQVTIVPGTPPTAVNDSYTLNEDGILVTTDANG
;
A
#
# COMPACT_ATOMS: atom_id res chain seq x y z
N MET A 1 8.75 -8.96 -25.63
CA MET A 1 7.64 -9.71 -25.02
C MET A 1 7.72 -9.44 -23.52
N HIS A 2 6.83 -8.60 -22.98
CA HIS A 2 6.70 -8.39 -21.53
C HIS A 2 5.97 -9.61 -20.96
N ALA A 3 6.61 -10.35 -20.07
CA ALA A 3 6.10 -11.63 -19.59
C ALA A 3 4.78 -11.51 -18.80
N ASP A 4 4.51 -10.35 -18.17
CA ASP A 4 3.41 -10.25 -17.18
C ASP A 4 2.35 -9.17 -17.47
N ASN A 5 2.38 -8.56 -18.66
CA ASN A 5 1.47 -7.45 -19.03
C ASN A 5 1.35 -6.36 -17.94
N GLY A 6 2.44 -6.03 -17.24
CA GLY A 6 2.47 -5.04 -16.17
C GLY A 6 1.85 -3.69 -16.53
N ALA A 7 1.52 -2.91 -15.49
CA ALA A 7 0.99 -1.56 -15.63
C ALA A 7 1.94 -0.70 -16.47
N ARG A 8 1.41 -0.01 -17.47
CA ARG A 8 2.19 0.89 -18.33
C ARG A 8 1.29 1.97 -18.92
N HIS A 9 1.91 3.09 -19.27
CA HIS A 9 1.23 4.23 -19.88
C HIS A 9 1.91 4.63 -21.18
N VAL A 10 1.11 5.09 -22.15
CA VAL A 10 1.68 5.86 -23.26
C VAL A 10 2.20 7.18 -22.69
N LEU A 11 3.45 7.52 -23.01
CA LEU A 11 4.10 8.75 -22.54
C LEU A 11 3.20 9.98 -22.79
N SER A 12 2.85 10.65 -21.70
CA SER A 12 1.95 11.80 -21.68
C SER A 12 2.36 12.75 -20.54
N ASN A 13 1.92 14.01 -20.60
CA ASN A 13 2.10 15.00 -19.55
C ASN A 13 0.76 15.38 -18.88
N VAL A 14 -0.22 14.49 -18.98
CA VAL A 14 -1.58 14.67 -18.46
C VAL A 14 -1.84 13.65 -17.38
N ALA A 15 -2.54 14.10 -16.33
CA ALA A 15 -3.00 13.30 -15.21
C ALA A 15 -1.85 12.61 -14.46
N LEU A 16 -0.74 13.31 -14.22
CA LEU A 16 0.39 12.80 -13.42
C LEU A 16 0.12 13.00 -11.93
N LEU A 17 0.68 12.16 -11.06
CA LEU A 17 0.74 12.33 -9.62
C LEU A 17 1.99 13.18 -9.28
N GLY A 18 1.87 13.98 -8.24
CA GLY A 18 2.98 14.80 -7.73
C GLY A 18 3.55 15.86 -8.69
N ALA A 19 4.78 16.28 -8.42
CA ALA A 19 5.47 17.38 -9.11
C ALA A 19 6.73 16.91 -9.85
N GLY A 20 7.27 15.77 -9.45
CA GLY A 20 8.34 15.04 -10.07
C GLY A 20 7.84 14.38 -11.34
N VAL A 21 7.59 15.18 -12.38
CA VAL A 21 7.41 14.66 -13.73
C VAL A 21 8.65 13.87 -14.08
N THR A 22 8.57 12.56 -13.95
CA THR A 22 9.32 11.71 -14.83
C THR A 22 8.33 11.17 -15.82
N ALA A 23 8.52 11.59 -17.07
CA ALA A 23 8.18 10.73 -18.18
C ALA A 23 9.12 9.52 -18.12
N ASP A 24 9.10 8.75 -17.01
CA ASP A 24 9.87 7.53 -16.96
C ASP A 24 9.20 6.58 -17.95
N SER A 25 10.04 6.02 -18.78
CA SER A 25 9.68 4.98 -19.70
C SER A 25 9.05 3.84 -18.92
N ASP A 26 7.75 3.66 -19.09
CA ASP A 26 7.03 2.44 -18.78
C ASP A 26 7.08 1.97 -17.31
N GLY A 27 7.27 2.85 -16.31
CA GLY A 27 7.21 2.53 -14.88
C GLY A 27 7.84 1.17 -14.57
N ALA A 28 9.17 1.10 -14.58
CA ALA A 28 9.97 -0.14 -14.59
C ALA A 28 9.23 -1.37 -14.02
N PRO A 29 8.55 -2.17 -14.88
CA PRO A 29 7.49 -3.06 -14.40
C PRO A 29 8.15 -4.28 -13.79
N THR A 30 8.37 -4.24 -12.49
CA THR A 30 8.70 -5.41 -11.70
C THR A 30 7.40 -5.96 -11.13
N PRO A 31 7.29 -7.29 -10.96
CA PRO A 31 6.16 -7.89 -10.24
C PRO A 31 6.03 -7.31 -8.82
N ALA A 32 7.15 -6.85 -8.25
CA ALA A 32 7.24 -6.29 -6.91
C ALA A 32 7.07 -4.78 -6.86
N ALA A 33 6.78 -4.09 -7.96
CA ALA A 33 6.45 -2.65 -7.89
C ALA A 33 7.61 -1.80 -7.27
N ASP A 34 8.86 -2.25 -7.35
CA ASP A 34 10.03 -1.69 -6.65
C ASP A 34 11.02 -0.95 -7.58
N GLY A 35 10.57 -0.64 -8.79
CA GLY A 35 11.40 -0.18 -9.89
C GLY A 35 11.55 1.35 -10.04
N ASP A 36 10.75 2.16 -9.35
CA ASP A 36 10.74 3.62 -9.49
C ASP A 36 11.49 4.33 -8.33
N LEU A 37 12.12 5.46 -8.63
CA LEU A 37 12.90 6.27 -7.70
C LEU A 37 12.24 7.63 -7.38
N ASN A 38 11.14 7.98 -8.06
CA ASN A 38 10.56 9.32 -8.04
C ASN A 38 9.07 9.37 -7.67
N ASP A 39 8.55 8.39 -6.92
CA ASP A 39 7.16 8.41 -6.44
C ASP A 39 6.92 9.56 -5.45
N ASP A 40 6.27 10.63 -5.90
CA ASP A 40 6.11 11.88 -5.14
C ASP A 40 4.66 12.39 -5.07
N GLY A 41 3.72 11.66 -5.68
CA GLY A 41 2.32 12.01 -5.73
C GLY A 41 1.47 11.49 -4.59
N VAL A 42 1.92 10.48 -3.86
CA VAL A 42 1.16 9.86 -2.77
C VAL A 42 1.94 9.84 -1.45
N ILE A 43 1.25 10.19 -0.37
CA ILE A 43 1.73 10.05 1.01
C ILE A 43 0.78 9.11 1.76
N ILE A 44 1.32 8.02 2.28
CA ILE A 44 0.56 6.99 3.00
C ILE A 44 0.84 7.08 4.50
N GLY A 45 -0.18 7.40 5.29
CA GLY A 45 -0.09 7.55 6.74
C GLY A 45 0.07 9.01 7.19
N THR A 46 0.35 9.20 8.48
CA THR A 46 0.49 10.54 9.06
C THR A 46 1.96 10.92 9.22
N GLY A 47 2.39 12.03 8.61
CA GLY A 47 3.73 12.59 8.78
C GLY A 47 4.72 12.18 7.67
N THR A 48 6.01 12.08 8.00
CA THR A 48 7.10 11.78 7.05
C THR A 48 7.43 10.29 6.92
N ALA A 49 6.62 9.40 7.52
CA ALA A 49 6.80 7.96 7.36
C ALA A 49 6.17 7.52 6.04
N THR A 50 7.01 7.17 5.06
CA THR A 50 6.57 6.70 3.74
C THR A 50 6.13 5.23 3.72
N SER A 51 6.46 4.45 4.76
CA SER A 51 5.93 3.09 4.90
C SER A 51 4.59 3.12 5.63
N GLY A 52 3.52 3.23 4.83
CA GLY A 52 2.14 3.12 5.31
C GLY A 52 1.90 1.81 6.05
N LEU A 53 1.19 1.89 7.18
CA LEU A 53 0.77 0.73 7.95
C LEU A 53 -0.74 0.54 7.78
N PHE A 54 -1.16 -0.67 7.43
CA PHE A 54 -2.56 -1.02 7.30
C PHE A 54 -2.93 -2.16 8.25
N ASN A 55 -4.06 -2.01 8.92
CA ASN A 55 -4.71 -3.10 9.64
C ASN A 55 -6.24 -2.93 9.51
N ARG A 56 -7.00 -3.94 9.93
CA ARG A 56 -8.48 -3.91 9.85
C ARG A 56 -9.14 -2.93 10.82
N ASN A 57 -8.41 -2.43 11.81
CA ASN A 57 -8.95 -1.70 12.97
C ASN A 57 -8.55 -0.22 13.00
N ILE A 58 -7.75 0.24 12.04
CA ILE A 58 -7.17 1.58 11.97
C ILE A 58 -7.39 2.09 10.55
N PHE A 59 -7.93 3.30 10.45
CA PHE A 59 -7.97 4.02 9.19
C PHE A 59 -6.65 4.75 8.98
N THR A 60 -6.00 4.46 7.86
CA THR A 60 -4.77 5.10 7.42
C THR A 60 -5.12 6.14 6.37
N PRO A 61 -4.76 7.42 6.57
CA PRO A 61 -4.94 8.44 5.54
C PRO A 61 -4.00 8.18 4.37
N ILE A 62 -4.49 8.41 3.17
CA ILE A 62 -3.73 8.42 1.92
C ILE A 62 -3.96 9.78 1.29
N ASP A 63 -2.93 10.63 1.30
CA ASP A 63 -2.96 11.93 0.64
C ASP A 63 -2.43 11.77 -0.77
N ILE A 64 -3.27 12.10 -1.76
CA ILE A 64 -2.93 12.00 -3.19
C ILE A 64 -2.95 13.41 -3.77
N THR A 65 -1.89 13.77 -4.48
CA THR A 65 -1.76 15.02 -5.22
C THR A 65 -1.55 14.74 -6.70
N MET A 66 -2.36 15.37 -7.55
CA MET A 66 -2.22 15.32 -9.00
C MET A 66 -1.68 16.63 -9.56
N SER A 67 -0.89 16.55 -10.62
CA SER A 67 -0.41 17.69 -11.40
C SER A 67 -1.50 18.35 -12.27
N SER A 68 -2.52 17.59 -12.66
CA SER A 68 -3.63 18.05 -13.50
C SER A 68 -4.91 17.27 -13.21
N PRO A 69 -6.09 17.74 -13.68
CA PRO A 69 -7.34 17.00 -13.57
C PRO A 69 -7.23 15.61 -14.20
N GLY A 70 -7.91 14.64 -13.61
CA GLY A 70 -7.84 13.25 -14.03
C GLY A 70 -8.52 12.33 -13.02
N TYR A 71 -8.14 11.07 -13.07
CA TYR A 71 -8.64 10.01 -12.22
C TYR A 71 -7.49 9.19 -11.66
N VAL A 72 -7.69 8.66 -10.46
CA VAL A 72 -6.78 7.69 -9.84
C VAL A 72 -7.53 6.41 -9.54
N ASP A 73 -6.95 5.30 -9.97
CA ASP A 73 -7.28 3.94 -9.56
C ASP A 73 -6.14 3.41 -8.70
N ALA A 74 -6.46 2.76 -7.58
CA ALA A 74 -5.43 2.32 -6.64
C ALA A 74 -5.76 0.98 -6.00
N TRP A 75 -4.71 0.22 -5.71
CA TRP A 75 -4.78 -1.09 -5.11
C TRP A 75 -3.76 -1.24 -3.99
N ILE A 76 -4.05 -2.12 -3.04
CA ILE A 76 -3.10 -2.60 -2.04
C ILE A 76 -3.18 -4.12 -2.06
N ASP A 77 -2.04 -4.78 -2.30
CA ASP A 77 -1.91 -6.23 -2.10
C ASP A 77 -2.04 -6.48 -0.59
N PHE A 78 -3.22 -6.89 -0.12
CA PHE A 78 -3.46 -7.02 1.31
C PHE A 78 -2.97 -8.37 1.84
N ASN A 79 -2.86 -9.37 0.98
CA ASN A 79 -2.53 -10.73 1.34
C ASN A 79 -1.03 -11.07 1.16
N ALA A 80 -0.28 -10.16 0.54
CA ALA A 80 1.14 -10.24 0.19
C ALA A 80 1.51 -11.40 -0.76
N ASP A 81 0.66 -11.71 -1.75
CA ASP A 81 0.90 -12.77 -2.72
C ASP A 81 1.47 -12.28 -4.06
N GLY A 82 1.59 -10.97 -4.25
CA GLY A 82 2.20 -10.35 -5.42
C GLY A 82 1.25 -10.16 -6.60
N ASP A 83 -0.06 -10.28 -6.40
CA ASP A 83 -1.06 -9.83 -7.36
C ASP A 83 -2.05 -8.82 -6.74
N TRP A 84 -3.08 -8.44 -7.52
CA TRP A 84 -4.10 -7.45 -7.12
C TRP A 84 -5.53 -7.94 -7.46
N ASP A 85 -5.69 -9.25 -7.66
CA ASP A 85 -6.95 -9.85 -8.14
C ASP A 85 -7.88 -10.24 -6.97
N ASP A 86 -7.49 -9.90 -5.75
CA ASP A 86 -8.10 -10.41 -4.54
C ASP A 86 -9.21 -9.50 -3.99
N PRO A 87 -10.24 -10.04 -3.30
CA PRO A 87 -11.40 -9.27 -2.88
C PRO A 87 -11.06 -8.15 -1.88
N GLY A 88 -11.18 -6.90 -2.33
CA GLY A 88 -10.99 -5.71 -1.48
C GLY A 88 -9.64 -5.04 -1.65
N GLU A 89 -8.79 -5.53 -2.55
CA GLU A 89 -7.50 -4.91 -2.84
C GLU A 89 -7.63 -3.61 -3.63
N GLN A 90 -8.67 -3.47 -4.48
CA GLN A 90 -8.97 -2.20 -5.13
C GLN A 90 -9.55 -1.19 -4.12
N ILE A 91 -8.72 -0.24 -3.69
CA ILE A 91 -9.08 0.78 -2.70
C ILE A 91 -9.67 2.05 -3.33
N LEU A 92 -9.29 2.36 -4.58
CA LEU A 92 -9.85 3.47 -5.35
C LEU A 92 -10.19 3.01 -6.77
N ARG A 93 -11.38 3.38 -7.24
CA ARG A 93 -11.88 3.03 -8.57
C ARG A 93 -12.39 4.26 -9.29
N GLY A 94 -11.49 4.96 -9.97
CA GLY A 94 -11.74 6.21 -10.68
C GLY A 94 -12.03 7.36 -9.74
N ALA A 95 -11.20 7.56 -8.71
CA ALA A 95 -11.26 8.73 -7.85
C ALA A 95 -10.97 9.99 -8.68
N ARG A 96 -11.93 10.90 -8.76
CA ARG A 96 -11.88 12.04 -9.68
C ARG A 96 -11.18 13.24 -9.05
N PHE A 97 -10.26 13.84 -9.79
CA PHE A 97 -9.59 15.10 -9.46
C PHE A 97 -9.98 16.17 -10.50
N THR A 98 -10.18 17.40 -10.04
CA THR A 98 -10.58 18.53 -10.88
C THR A 98 -9.56 19.66 -10.74
N ALA A 99 -9.66 20.69 -11.59
CA ALA A 99 -8.76 21.84 -11.52
C ALA A 99 -8.85 22.57 -10.17
N ASP A 100 -10.00 22.48 -9.49
CA ASP A 100 -10.23 23.09 -8.19
C ASP A 100 -9.84 22.17 -7.02
N THR A 101 -9.53 20.90 -7.28
CA THR A 101 -9.25 19.89 -6.26
C THR A 101 -8.25 18.87 -6.80
N LEU A 102 -6.98 19.26 -6.78
CA LEU A 102 -5.84 18.43 -7.19
C LEU A 102 -5.23 17.63 -6.03
N THR A 103 -5.56 17.95 -4.78
CA THR A 103 -5.13 17.20 -3.60
C THR A 103 -6.34 16.70 -2.84
N GLN A 104 -6.35 15.41 -2.49
CA GLN A 104 -7.43 14.76 -1.75
C GLN A 104 -6.88 13.72 -0.77
N THR A 105 -7.53 13.62 0.39
CA THR A 105 -7.22 12.62 1.40
C THR A 105 -8.28 11.51 1.40
N PHE A 106 -7.84 10.26 1.35
CA PHE A 106 -8.68 9.08 1.45
C PHE A 106 -8.36 8.30 2.72
N MET A 107 -9.37 8.02 3.53
CA MET A 107 -9.21 7.20 4.74
C MET A 107 -9.45 5.73 4.39
N VAL A 108 -8.38 4.93 4.40
CA VAL A 108 -8.41 3.53 3.98
C VAL A 108 -8.14 2.62 5.17
N THR A 109 -8.91 1.53 5.29
CA THR A 109 -8.67 0.43 6.23
C THR A 109 -8.66 -0.87 5.44
N VAL A 110 -8.04 -1.92 5.98
CA VAL A 110 -8.10 -3.25 5.36
C VAL A 110 -9.57 -3.74 5.37
N PRO A 111 -10.19 -4.00 4.21
CA PRO A 111 -11.56 -4.53 4.17
C PRO A 111 -11.66 -5.87 4.88
N THR A 112 -12.82 -6.15 5.49
CA THR A 112 -13.05 -7.46 6.12
C THR A 112 -13.06 -8.62 5.13
N THR A 113 -13.28 -8.32 3.85
CA THR A 113 -13.25 -9.27 2.73
C THR A 113 -11.84 -9.59 2.24
N ALA A 114 -10.85 -8.72 2.52
CA ALA A 114 -9.49 -8.88 2.04
C ALA A 114 -8.75 -9.92 2.90
N PRO A 115 -8.17 -10.98 2.31
CA PRO A 115 -7.25 -11.85 3.02
C PRO A 115 -6.06 -11.04 3.55
N VAL A 116 -5.49 -11.47 4.68
CA VAL A 116 -4.32 -10.82 5.27
C VAL A 116 -3.33 -11.86 5.81
N PRO A 117 -2.02 -11.56 5.81
CA PRO A 117 -1.02 -12.40 6.43
C PRO A 117 -1.26 -12.59 7.93
N ALA A 118 -0.77 -13.71 8.47
CA ALA A 118 -0.86 -13.99 9.91
C ALA A 118 0.16 -13.21 10.76
N THR A 119 1.19 -12.65 10.12
CA THR A 119 2.25 -11.84 10.73
C THR A 119 2.35 -10.49 10.02
N ALA A 120 3.03 -9.52 10.62
CA ALA A 120 3.33 -8.28 9.92
C ALA A 120 4.16 -8.59 8.67
N THR A 121 3.67 -8.19 7.50
CA THR A 121 4.31 -8.48 6.21
C THR A 121 4.35 -7.22 5.36
N THR A 122 5.49 -7.01 4.72
CA THR A 122 5.70 -5.91 3.77
C THR A 122 5.28 -6.35 2.37
N THR A 123 4.56 -5.49 1.68
CA THR A 123 4.06 -5.66 0.31
C THR A 123 3.89 -4.27 -0.33
N PHE A 124 3.11 -4.14 -1.41
CA PHE A 124 3.03 -2.95 -2.24
C PHE A 124 1.60 -2.44 -2.44
N ALA A 125 1.50 -1.12 -2.47
CA ALA A 125 0.35 -0.39 -2.96
C ALA A 125 0.67 0.16 -4.35
N ARG A 126 -0.29 0.10 -5.28
CA ARG A 126 -0.16 0.62 -6.64
C ARG A 126 -1.15 1.73 -6.86
N PHE A 127 -0.68 2.85 -7.39
CA PHE A 127 -1.50 3.98 -7.82
C PHE A 127 -1.32 4.17 -9.31
N ARG A 128 -2.44 4.19 -10.04
CA ARG A 128 -2.45 4.46 -11.46
C ARG A 128 -3.32 5.66 -11.72
N SER A 129 -2.77 6.66 -12.38
CA SER A 129 -3.51 7.83 -12.81
C SER A 129 -3.81 7.79 -14.31
N SER A 130 -4.88 8.45 -14.73
CA SER A 130 -5.18 8.68 -16.16
C SER A 130 -6.24 9.75 -16.36
N SER A 131 -6.43 10.20 -17.59
CA SER A 131 -7.52 11.11 -17.96
C SER A 131 -8.90 10.45 -18.01
N VAL A 132 -8.96 9.12 -18.10
CA VAL A 132 -10.20 8.34 -18.29
C VAL A 132 -10.67 7.59 -17.05
N GLY A 133 -9.73 7.17 -16.19
CA GLY A 133 -9.98 6.33 -15.01
C GLY A 133 -10.46 4.91 -15.36
N ARG A 134 -10.78 4.14 -14.31
CA ARG A 134 -11.16 2.72 -14.40
C ARG A 134 -10.08 1.87 -15.05
N LEU A 135 -8.84 2.16 -14.71
CA LEU A 135 -7.73 1.29 -15.07
C LEU A 135 -7.80 -0.01 -14.26
N GLU A 136 -7.22 -1.06 -14.82
CA GLU A 136 -6.93 -2.30 -14.10
C GLU A 136 -5.54 -2.19 -13.44
N ALA A 137 -5.21 -3.07 -12.50
CA ALA A 137 -3.90 -3.05 -11.83
C ALA A 137 -2.73 -3.34 -12.80
N THR A 138 -3.02 -3.95 -13.95
CA THR A 138 -2.07 -4.28 -15.02
C THR A 138 -2.54 -3.75 -16.39
N GLY A 139 -1.71 -3.86 -17.42
CA GLY A 139 -2.07 -3.48 -18.79
C GLY A 139 -1.78 -2.02 -19.19
N LEU A 140 -2.00 -1.74 -20.47
CA LEU A 140 -1.76 -0.42 -21.09
C LEU A 140 -2.87 0.56 -20.77
N ALA A 141 -2.47 1.77 -20.41
CA ALA A 141 -3.32 2.94 -20.39
C ALA A 141 -2.77 4.04 -21.31
N VAL A 142 -3.67 4.92 -21.73
CA VAL A 142 -3.43 5.89 -22.83
C VAL A 142 -2.67 7.14 -22.40
N ASP A 143 -2.62 7.40 -21.09
CA ASP A 143 -1.93 8.54 -20.46
C ASP A 143 -1.90 8.33 -18.94
N GLY A 144 -1.21 9.22 -18.23
CA GLY A 144 -1.00 9.14 -16.79
C GLY A 144 0.28 8.38 -16.45
N GLU A 145 0.35 7.88 -15.23
CA GLU A 145 1.54 7.25 -14.66
C GLU A 145 1.17 6.14 -13.67
N VAL A 146 2.18 5.38 -13.27
CA VAL A 146 2.10 4.37 -12.21
C VAL A 146 3.08 4.80 -11.14
N GLU A 147 2.64 4.89 -9.90
CA GLU A 147 3.51 5.00 -8.73
C GLU A 147 3.23 3.83 -7.79
N ASP A 148 4.29 3.24 -7.25
CA ASP A 148 4.21 2.05 -6.42
C ASP A 148 4.88 2.30 -5.06
N TYR A 149 4.22 1.91 -3.97
CA TYR A 149 4.67 2.24 -2.61
C TYR A 149 4.74 1.01 -1.73
N GLN A 150 5.86 0.85 -1.03
CA GLN A 150 6.02 -0.19 -0.02
C GLN A 150 5.15 0.10 1.21
N VAL A 151 4.30 -0.85 1.56
CA VAL A 151 3.39 -0.79 2.72
C VAL A 151 3.58 -2.00 3.62
N THR A 152 3.12 -1.91 4.87
CA THR A 152 3.13 -3.03 5.82
C THR A 152 1.73 -3.36 6.26
N ILE A 153 1.32 -4.62 6.03
CA ILE A 153 0.05 -5.16 6.51
C ILE A 153 0.29 -5.78 7.88
N VAL A 154 -0.51 -5.35 8.85
CA VAL A 154 -0.50 -5.89 10.21
C VAL A 154 -1.84 -6.60 10.46
N PRO A 155 -1.85 -7.84 10.97
CA PRO A 155 -3.07 -8.63 11.15
C PRO A 155 -4.11 -7.99 12.08
N GLY A 156 -3.68 -7.04 12.91
CA GLY A 156 -4.55 -6.34 13.87
C GLY A 156 -5.08 -7.25 14.99
N THR A 157 -4.54 -8.47 15.11
CA THR A 157 -4.88 -9.40 16.19
C THR A 157 -4.26 -8.92 17.50
N PRO A 158 -5.03 -8.88 18.61
CA PRO A 158 -4.46 -8.65 19.93
C PRO A 158 -3.35 -9.68 20.22
N PRO A 159 -2.35 -9.34 21.05
CA PRO A 159 -1.39 -10.33 21.51
C PRO A 159 -2.14 -11.48 22.18
N THR A 160 -1.87 -12.71 21.74
CA THR A 160 -2.34 -13.90 22.44
C THR A 160 -1.61 -14.01 23.77
N ALA A 161 -2.34 -13.95 24.87
CA ALA A 161 -1.78 -14.22 26.18
C ALA A 161 -1.23 -15.65 26.21
N VAL A 162 0.07 -15.78 26.44
CA VAL A 162 0.68 -17.07 26.77
C VAL A 162 0.43 -17.27 28.25
N ASN A 163 -0.37 -18.27 28.62
CA ASN A 163 -0.55 -18.64 30.01
C ASN A 163 0.74 -19.31 30.49
N ASP A 164 1.63 -18.52 31.08
CA ASP A 164 2.81 -19.05 31.76
C ASP A 164 2.36 -19.71 33.06
N SER A 165 2.37 -21.03 33.10
CA SER A 165 2.14 -21.80 34.32
C SER A 165 3.46 -22.18 34.97
N TYR A 166 3.72 -21.63 36.15
CA TYR A 166 4.82 -22.09 37.00
C TYR A 166 4.26 -23.03 38.07
N THR A 167 4.64 -24.30 38.02
CA THR A 167 4.38 -25.25 39.12
C THR A 167 5.58 -25.23 40.06
N LEU A 168 5.36 -24.72 41.27
CA LEU A 168 6.35 -24.82 42.35
C LEU A 168 5.84 -25.83 43.37
N ASN A 169 6.77 -26.62 43.90
CA ASN A 169 6.46 -27.46 45.05
C ASN A 169 6.32 -26.55 46.27
N GLU A 170 5.23 -26.65 47.04
CA GLU A 170 4.98 -25.73 48.18
C GLU A 170 6.06 -25.83 49.27
N ASP A 171 6.83 -26.92 49.27
CA ASP A 171 7.92 -27.18 50.22
C ASP A 171 9.33 -26.83 49.66
N GLY A 172 9.40 -26.21 48.47
CA GLY A 172 10.65 -25.79 47.84
C GLY A 172 10.97 -24.31 48.06
N ILE A 173 12.22 -23.99 48.43
CA ILE A 173 12.69 -22.59 48.46
C ILE A 173 12.74 -22.05 47.02
N LEU A 174 12.06 -20.93 46.80
CA LEU A 174 12.05 -20.19 45.55
C LEU A 174 13.35 -19.36 45.47
N VAL A 175 14.38 -19.89 44.80
CA VAL A 175 15.63 -19.16 44.55
C VAL A 175 15.53 -18.50 43.19
N THR A 176 15.18 -17.21 43.16
CA THR A 176 15.38 -16.38 41.97
C THR A 176 16.79 -15.81 42.05
N THR A 177 17.69 -16.30 41.19
CA THR A 177 18.92 -15.57 40.90
C THR A 177 18.59 -14.56 39.81
N ASP A 178 18.85 -13.28 40.07
CA ASP A 178 18.89 -12.32 38.98
C ASP A 178 20.16 -12.56 38.13
N ALA A 179 20.21 -11.96 36.94
CA ALA A 179 21.31 -12.19 36.00
C ALA A 179 22.68 -11.68 36.49
N ASN A 180 22.79 -11.11 37.69
CA ASN A 180 24.04 -10.57 38.23
C ASN A 180 24.49 -11.20 39.55
N GLY A 181 23.66 -12.03 40.20
CA GLY A 181 24.05 -12.81 41.38
C GLY A 181 23.92 -12.04 42.69
#